data_AF-D2B3M9-F1
#
_entry.id   AF-D2B3M9-F1
#
_cell.length_a   1.000
_cell.length_b   1.000
_cell.length_c   1.000
_cell.angle_alpha   90.00
_cell.angle_beta   90.00
_cell.angle_gamma   90.00
#
_symmetry.space_group_name_H-M   'P 1'
#
loop_
_entity.id
_entity.type
_entity.pdbx_description
1 polymer ?
#
loop_
_entity_poly.entity_id
_entity_poly.type
_entity_poly.pdbx_seq_one_letter_code
_entity_poly.pdbx_strand_id
1 'polypeptide(L)'
;MIDIPESRDLVDGVWSACSEDLGFDLEDPATGEASVRARGTAPGRVAEALAAADRLAAPWAATAPERRAELLDAVAAELDRRIPEIVALESFATGVPVRQTTPLGAIVSGSFRLASAQLREGRLRTTEIREDGRAVEVHRLPRGPALCLVPWNAPAPMAAHKAASALAAGCPVILKVSEYAPHGSQVLTEVLHEVLPPGVFQFVQGGPRTGGQLVGDPRVRAVSFTGGPAAGRAVAAACVTGFRPAQLELGGNNPLVVLPDAAVEVAARAAADLLTTLNGQWCRALGRLLVPRDRLDELVAATGERLTALRAGDPLREDTDFGPLIHSTHVRRVREAVTAAGGRAVPYGAMPETGNFLAPTLITGTDLAEEIFGPVAAVVPYDTVEEAVTLANATPYGLEGYVVGADEERALAVARRVRAGEVKVNGSSVMSLHLFTPRPAWGLSGLGEEGTHETLRFFTNARVVGVEGGFSLHGRQR
;
A
#
# COMPACT_ATOMS: atom_id res chain seq x y z
N MET A 1 25.73 -4.24 10.54
CA MET A 1 25.21 -3.01 11.16
C MET A 1 24.85 -2.08 10.01
N ILE A 2 23.58 -1.70 9.92
CA ILE A 2 23.10 -0.79 8.87
C ILE A 2 23.35 0.65 9.33
N ASP A 3 23.75 1.52 8.40
CA ASP A 3 23.88 2.95 8.69
C ASP A 3 22.49 3.59 8.58
N ILE A 4 22.00 4.15 9.68
CA ILE A 4 20.65 4.73 9.75
C ILE A 4 20.79 6.24 9.52
N PRO A 5 20.22 6.78 8.44
CA PRO A 5 20.36 8.19 8.14
C PRO A 5 19.66 9.05 9.20
N GLU A 6 20.24 10.21 9.50
CA GLU A 6 19.59 11.25 10.31
C GLU A 6 18.23 11.60 9.69
N SER A 7 17.18 11.71 10.51
CA SER A 7 15.85 12.13 10.04
C SER A 7 15.89 13.57 9.51
N ARG A 8 15.64 13.73 8.21
CA ARG A 8 15.63 15.02 7.52
C ARG A 8 14.35 15.23 6.73
N ASP A 9 13.99 16.49 6.53
CA ASP A 9 12.92 16.91 5.63
C ASP A 9 13.48 17.63 4.41
N LEU A 10 12.75 17.56 3.30
CA LEU A 10 13.04 18.32 2.09
C LEU A 10 11.88 19.28 1.86
N VAL A 11 12.16 20.57 2.07
CA VAL A 11 11.16 21.63 1.88
C VAL A 11 11.72 22.70 0.96
N ASP A 12 10.98 22.98 -0.11
CA ASP A 12 11.34 23.97 -1.13
C ASP A 12 12.75 23.80 -1.72
N GLY A 13 13.17 22.55 -1.92
CA GLY A 13 14.51 22.22 -2.41
C GLY A 13 15.63 22.35 -1.37
N VAL A 14 15.29 22.52 -0.08
CA VAL A 14 16.27 22.63 1.01
C VAL A 14 16.08 21.48 2.00
N TRP A 15 17.15 20.70 2.19
CA TRP A 15 17.24 19.69 3.24
C TRP A 15 17.45 20.34 4.61
N SER A 16 16.77 19.85 5.63
CA SER A 16 17.01 20.25 7.03
C SER A 16 16.77 19.09 7.98
N ALA A 17 17.43 19.12 9.14
CA ALA A 17 17.18 18.14 10.20
C ALA A 17 15.77 18.31 10.76
N CYS A 18 15.07 17.19 10.94
CA CYS A 18 13.78 17.18 11.62
C CYS A 18 13.96 17.55 13.10
N SER A 19 13.28 18.58 13.58
CA SER A 19 13.46 19.11 14.93
C SER A 19 12.31 18.80 15.89
N GLU A 20 11.13 18.42 15.40
CA GLU A 20 9.98 18.10 16.26
C GLU A 20 10.23 16.74 16.93
N ASP A 21 10.19 16.68 18.26
CA ASP A 21 10.25 15.40 18.98
C ASP A 21 8.90 14.69 18.91
N LEU A 22 8.88 13.45 18.42
CA LEU A 22 7.65 12.65 18.36
C LEU A 22 7.34 11.89 19.66
N GLY A 23 8.24 11.94 20.64
CA GLY A 23 8.00 11.42 21.99
C GLY A 23 8.38 9.95 22.19
N PHE A 24 8.97 9.29 21.20
CA PHE A 24 9.39 7.89 21.27
C PHE A 24 10.68 7.65 20.48
N ASP A 25 11.31 6.52 20.73
CA ASP A 25 12.48 6.06 19.98
C ASP A 25 12.03 4.99 18.98
N LEU A 26 12.61 5.02 17.78
CA LEU A 26 12.53 3.90 16.85
C LEU A 26 13.27 2.71 17.47
N GLU A 27 12.81 1.51 17.18
CA GLU A 27 13.41 0.28 17.68
C GLU A 27 14.12 -0.44 16.53
N ASP A 28 15.21 -1.14 16.83
CA ASP A 28 15.65 -2.24 15.98
C ASP A 28 14.70 -3.42 16.22
N PRO A 29 13.88 -3.83 15.25
CA PRO A 29 12.89 -4.89 15.44
C PRO A 29 13.51 -6.23 15.85
N ALA A 30 14.74 -6.51 15.40
CA ALA A 30 15.39 -7.81 15.60
C ALA A 30 15.96 -7.96 17.02
N THR A 31 16.37 -6.86 17.65
CA THR A 31 16.89 -6.86 19.02
C THR A 31 15.85 -6.40 20.05
N GLY A 32 14.90 -5.56 19.62
CA GLY A 32 13.93 -4.89 20.48
C GLY A 32 14.52 -3.67 21.22
N GLU A 33 15.75 -3.29 20.88
CA GLU A 33 16.45 -2.17 21.50
C GLU A 33 16.11 -0.84 20.80
N ALA A 34 16.14 0.25 21.56
CA ALA A 34 16.01 1.59 20.99
C ALA A 34 17.18 1.89 20.04
N SER A 35 16.87 2.47 18.89
CA SER A 35 17.79 2.78 17.80
C SER A 35 18.04 4.29 17.70
N VAL A 36 17.07 5.06 17.22
CA VAL A 36 17.18 6.51 17.02
C VAL A 36 15.93 7.23 17.53
N ARG A 37 16.10 8.47 18.00
CA ARG A 37 14.95 9.28 18.43
C ARG A 37 14.05 9.60 17.24
N ALA A 38 12.75 9.31 17.33
CA ALA A 38 11.82 9.64 16.25
C ALA A 38 11.61 11.17 16.17
N ARG A 39 11.90 11.75 14.99
CA ARG A 39 11.79 13.18 14.73
C ARG A 39 10.82 13.50 13.60
N GLY A 40 10.17 14.66 13.69
CA GLY A 40 9.26 15.18 12.68
C GLY A 40 9.67 16.54 12.15
N THR A 41 9.09 16.91 11.01
CA THR A 41 9.19 18.24 10.42
C THR A 41 8.51 19.26 11.33
N ALA A 42 9.19 20.38 11.57
CA ALA A 42 8.64 21.48 12.36
C ALA A 42 7.37 22.06 11.70
N PRO A 43 6.34 22.47 12.45
CA PRO A 43 5.08 22.96 11.88
C PRO A 43 5.21 24.12 10.88
N GLY A 44 6.19 25.01 11.08
CA GLY A 44 6.50 26.10 10.13
C GLY A 44 6.97 25.57 8.78
N ARG A 45 7.85 24.57 8.79
CA ARG A 45 8.35 23.91 7.58
C ARG A 45 7.27 23.11 6.86
N VAL A 46 6.31 22.53 7.60
CA VAL A 46 5.10 21.92 6.98
C VAL A 46 4.31 22.97 6.20
N ALA A 47 4.13 24.18 6.76
CA ALA A 47 3.43 25.28 6.09
C ALA A 47 4.20 25.81 4.86
N GLU A 48 5.53 25.83 4.93
CA GLU A 48 6.42 26.15 3.80
C GLU A 48 6.31 25.10 2.68
N ALA A 49 6.27 23.81 3.01
CA ALA A 49 6.10 22.73 2.03
C ALA A 49 4.78 22.87 1.26
N LEU A 50 3.69 23.19 1.98
CA LEU A 50 2.38 23.48 1.38
C LEU A 50 2.43 24.71 0.46
N ALA A 51 3.16 25.77 0.86
CA ALA A 51 3.30 26.98 0.06
C ALA A 51 4.13 26.74 -1.21
N ALA A 52 5.22 25.97 -1.11
CA ALA A 52 6.07 25.63 -2.25
C ALA A 52 5.31 24.78 -3.27
N ALA A 53 4.58 23.75 -2.82
CA ALA A 53 3.78 22.91 -3.69
C ALA A 53 2.67 23.72 -4.43
N ASP A 54 1.98 24.61 -3.72
CA ASP A 54 0.95 25.48 -4.33
C ASP A 54 1.56 26.44 -5.36
N ARG A 55 2.68 27.08 -5.03
CA ARG A 55 3.41 27.97 -5.95
C ARG A 55 3.86 27.25 -7.22
N LEU A 56 4.23 25.97 -7.12
CA LEU A 56 4.68 25.17 -8.26
C LEU A 56 3.57 24.45 -9.01
N ALA A 57 2.31 24.57 -8.58
CA ALA A 57 1.18 23.90 -9.23
C ALA A 57 1.06 24.26 -10.71
N ALA A 58 1.04 25.55 -11.05
CA ALA A 58 0.94 26.00 -12.44
C ALA A 58 2.25 25.78 -13.25
N PRO A 59 3.44 26.13 -12.75
CA PRO A 59 4.70 25.88 -13.47
C PRO A 59 4.93 24.40 -13.80
N TRP A 60 4.68 23.49 -12.85
CA TRP A 60 4.88 22.06 -13.08
C TRP A 60 3.84 21.48 -14.03
N ALA A 61 2.56 21.88 -13.90
CA ALA A 61 1.51 21.49 -14.84
C ALA A 61 1.81 21.93 -16.28
N ALA A 62 2.48 23.08 -16.47
CA ALA A 62 2.86 23.61 -17.77
C ALA A 62 4.10 22.91 -18.39
N THR A 63 4.84 22.11 -17.62
CA THR A 63 5.96 21.32 -18.16
C THR A 63 5.41 20.27 -19.14
N ALA A 64 5.98 20.16 -20.33
CA ALA A 64 5.51 19.21 -21.34
C ALA A 64 5.53 17.76 -20.81
N PRO A 65 4.52 16.90 -21.13
CA PRO A 65 4.51 15.50 -20.71
C PRO A 65 5.80 14.75 -21.06
N GLU A 66 6.39 15.02 -22.23
CA GLU A 66 7.64 14.42 -22.69
C GLU A 66 8.80 14.77 -21.75
N ARG A 67 8.89 16.04 -21.34
CA ARG A 67 9.92 16.49 -20.39
C ARG A 67 9.71 15.89 -19.01
N ARG A 68 8.47 15.76 -18.54
CA ARG A 68 8.19 15.05 -17.29
C ARG A 68 8.61 13.59 -17.40
N ALA A 69 8.36 12.93 -18.52
CA ALA A 69 8.74 11.54 -18.74
C ALA A 69 10.27 11.34 -18.71
N GLU A 70 11.04 12.24 -19.34
CA GLU A 70 12.50 12.24 -19.26
C GLU A 70 13.02 12.34 -17.81
N LEU A 71 12.42 13.23 -17.01
CA LEU A 71 12.79 13.38 -15.59
C LEU A 71 12.47 12.12 -14.78
N LEU A 72 11.32 11.48 -15.04
CA LEU A 72 10.92 10.24 -14.37
C LEU A 72 11.84 9.07 -14.75
N ASP A 73 12.30 8.98 -16.00
CA ASP A 73 13.30 7.97 -16.41
C ASP A 73 14.65 8.21 -15.73
N ALA A 74 15.08 9.47 -15.62
CA ALA A 74 16.30 9.83 -14.91
C ALA A 74 16.23 9.47 -13.42
N VAL A 75 15.10 9.75 -12.76
CA VAL A 75 14.85 9.30 -11.38
C VAL A 75 14.95 7.78 -11.27
N ALA A 76 14.33 7.03 -12.19
CA ALA A 76 14.36 5.58 -12.16
C ALA A 76 15.80 5.02 -12.31
N ALA A 77 16.60 5.60 -13.20
CA ALA A 77 17.97 5.19 -13.44
C ALA A 77 18.90 5.43 -12.24
N GLU A 78 18.72 6.55 -11.53
CA GLU A 78 19.46 6.82 -10.30
C GLU A 78 18.97 5.94 -9.14
N LEU A 79 17.66 5.69 -9.04
CA LEU A 79 17.10 4.80 -8.02
C LEU A 79 17.62 3.36 -8.15
N ASP A 80 17.81 2.84 -9.37
CA ASP A 80 18.35 1.49 -9.58
C ASP A 80 19.69 1.29 -8.85
N ARG A 81 20.50 2.35 -8.71
CA ARG A 81 21.78 2.31 -7.98
C ARG A 81 21.61 2.33 -6.46
N ARG A 82 20.50 2.87 -5.96
CA ARG A 82 20.17 3.00 -4.53
C ARG A 82 19.23 1.91 -4.03
N ILE A 83 18.68 1.05 -4.90
CA ILE A 83 17.77 -0.05 -4.49
C ILE A 83 18.35 -0.93 -3.37
N PRO A 84 19.62 -1.40 -3.41
CA PRO A 84 20.15 -2.25 -2.35
C PRO A 84 20.12 -1.58 -0.97
N GLU A 85 20.41 -0.28 -0.91
CA GLU A 85 20.36 0.51 0.31
C GLU A 85 18.91 0.69 0.81
N ILE A 86 18.00 1.07 -0.09
CA ILE A 86 16.57 1.21 0.24
C ILE A 86 16.03 -0.12 0.79
N VAL A 87 16.29 -1.23 0.11
CA VAL A 87 15.83 -2.58 0.49
C VAL A 87 16.36 -2.99 1.85
N ALA A 88 17.62 -2.71 2.15
CA ALA A 88 18.22 -2.98 3.46
C ALA A 88 17.57 -2.13 4.56
N LEU A 89 17.34 -0.83 4.30
CA LEU A 89 16.68 0.07 5.25
C LEU A 89 15.21 -0.32 5.49
N GLU A 90 14.49 -0.73 4.45
CA GLU A 90 13.14 -1.26 4.55
C GLU A 90 13.12 -2.55 5.39
N SER A 91 14.04 -3.49 5.11
CA SER A 91 14.14 -4.75 5.85
C SER A 91 14.44 -4.52 7.33
N PHE A 92 15.45 -3.70 7.62
CA PHE A 92 15.81 -3.30 8.97
C PHE A 92 14.64 -2.62 9.69
N ALA A 93 14.09 -1.56 9.09
CA ALA A 93 13.09 -0.75 9.77
C ALA A 93 11.80 -1.53 10.02
N THR A 94 11.35 -2.35 9.06
CA THR A 94 10.05 -3.05 9.13
C THR A 94 10.09 -4.41 9.84
N GLY A 95 11.30 -4.96 10.02
CA GLY A 95 11.52 -6.33 10.45
C GLY A 95 11.29 -7.36 9.34
N VAL A 96 10.91 -6.96 8.12
CA VAL A 96 10.63 -7.90 7.02
C VAL A 96 11.95 -8.49 6.50
N PRO A 97 12.06 -9.82 6.31
CA PRO A 97 13.26 -10.43 5.76
C PRO A 97 13.68 -9.84 4.42
N VAL A 98 14.97 -9.62 4.21
CA VAL A 98 15.55 -8.95 3.04
C VAL A 98 15.22 -9.67 1.74
N ARG A 99 15.09 -11.00 1.76
CA ARG A 99 14.62 -11.79 0.61
C ARG A 99 13.20 -11.46 0.17
N GLN A 100 12.37 -10.89 1.06
CA GLN A 100 11.02 -10.42 0.74
C GLN A 100 11.01 -8.93 0.37
N THR A 101 11.83 -8.08 0.99
CA THR A 101 11.90 -6.65 0.60
C THR A 101 12.62 -6.43 -0.72
N THR A 102 13.60 -7.28 -1.07
CA THR A 102 14.35 -7.21 -2.34
C THR A 102 13.46 -7.18 -3.58
N PRO A 103 12.52 -8.13 -3.79
CA PRO A 103 11.62 -8.08 -4.94
C PRO A 103 10.68 -6.86 -4.89
N LEU A 104 10.34 -6.34 -3.72
CA LEU A 104 9.57 -5.09 -3.59
C LEU A 104 10.37 -3.85 -4.00
N GLY A 105 11.70 -3.89 -3.90
CA GLY A 105 12.59 -2.86 -4.41
C GLY A 105 12.38 -2.55 -5.90
N ALA A 106 11.97 -3.54 -6.69
CA ALA A 106 11.64 -3.33 -8.12
C ALA A 106 10.48 -2.34 -8.33
N ILE A 107 9.57 -2.20 -7.37
CA ILE A 107 8.46 -1.23 -7.42
C ILE A 107 9.00 0.20 -7.34
N VAL A 108 10.09 0.43 -6.61
CA VAL A 108 10.62 1.77 -6.34
C VAL A 108 11.03 2.46 -7.64
N SER A 109 11.98 1.90 -8.39
CA SER A 109 12.36 2.45 -9.70
C SER A 109 11.35 2.12 -10.81
N GLY A 110 10.69 0.96 -10.73
CA GLY A 110 9.67 0.53 -11.69
C GLY A 110 8.46 1.47 -11.78
N SER A 111 8.04 2.08 -10.66
CA SER A 111 6.93 3.04 -10.63
C SER A 111 7.19 4.27 -11.49
N PHE A 112 8.42 4.80 -11.46
CA PHE A 112 8.82 5.95 -12.27
C PHE A 112 8.91 5.59 -13.76
N ARG A 113 9.48 4.41 -14.10
CA ARG A 113 9.46 3.89 -15.48
C ARG A 113 8.05 3.70 -16.02
N LEU A 114 7.14 3.15 -15.22
CA LEU A 114 5.75 2.96 -15.62
C LEU A 114 5.03 4.29 -15.82
N ALA A 115 5.20 5.24 -14.91
CA ALA A 115 4.61 6.57 -15.03
C ALA A 115 5.13 7.30 -16.28
N SER A 116 6.43 7.18 -16.54
CA SER A 116 7.11 7.68 -17.73
C SER A 116 6.60 7.06 -19.04
N ALA A 117 6.42 5.74 -19.08
CA ALA A 117 5.83 5.04 -20.22
C ALA A 117 4.40 5.49 -20.50
N GLN A 118 3.58 5.67 -19.46
CA GLN A 118 2.21 6.16 -19.62
C GLN A 118 2.13 7.56 -20.25
N LEU A 119 3.09 8.44 -19.96
CA LEU A 119 3.15 9.75 -20.63
C LEU A 119 3.43 9.61 -22.12
N ARG A 120 4.37 8.74 -22.51
CA ARG A 120 4.71 8.48 -23.92
C ARG A 120 3.60 7.77 -24.69
N GLU A 121 2.81 6.95 -24.01
CA GLU A 121 1.59 6.34 -24.57
C GLU A 121 0.44 7.35 -24.76
N GLY A 122 0.63 8.63 -24.39
CA GLY A 122 -0.40 9.65 -24.56
C GLY A 122 -1.56 9.53 -23.57
N ARG A 123 -1.37 8.88 -22.40
CA ARG A 123 -2.47 8.62 -21.44
C ARG A 123 -3.12 9.88 -20.86
N LEU A 124 -2.52 11.06 -21.06
CA LEU A 124 -3.08 12.34 -20.66
C LEU A 124 -3.99 13.00 -21.72
N ARG A 125 -4.01 12.50 -22.96
CA ARG A 125 -4.85 13.03 -24.02
C ARG A 125 -5.30 11.91 -24.96
N THR A 126 -6.59 11.66 -25.03
CA THR A 126 -7.19 10.73 -26.00
C THR A 126 -8.13 11.48 -26.94
N THR A 127 -8.51 10.84 -28.05
CA THR A 127 -9.47 11.39 -29.02
C THR A 127 -10.48 10.32 -29.36
N GLU A 128 -11.75 10.67 -29.24
CA GLU A 128 -12.88 9.86 -29.66
C GLU A 128 -13.49 10.45 -30.94
N ILE A 129 -14.10 9.61 -31.77
CA ILE A 129 -14.75 10.03 -33.01
C ILE A 129 -16.27 9.92 -32.84
N ARG A 130 -16.97 11.03 -33.06
CA ARG A 130 -18.44 11.08 -33.07
C ARG A 130 -19.01 10.35 -34.30
N GLU A 131 -20.29 9.99 -34.23
CA GLU A 131 -21.03 9.41 -35.36
C GLU A 131 -21.02 10.30 -36.62
N ASP A 132 -20.95 11.63 -36.45
CA ASP A 132 -20.84 12.59 -37.55
C ASP A 132 -19.40 12.78 -38.08
N GLY A 133 -18.46 11.97 -37.59
CA GLY A 133 -17.05 11.98 -37.98
C GLY A 133 -16.19 13.06 -37.30
N ARG A 134 -16.75 13.92 -36.44
CA ARG A 134 -15.97 14.95 -35.73
C ARG A 134 -15.19 14.38 -34.56
N ALA A 135 -13.96 14.86 -34.39
CA ALA A 135 -13.11 14.50 -33.27
C ALA A 135 -13.56 15.20 -31.97
N VAL A 136 -13.48 14.47 -30.86
CA VAL A 136 -13.69 14.95 -29.50
C VAL A 136 -12.47 14.59 -28.67
N GLU A 137 -11.82 15.59 -28.11
CA GLU A 137 -10.62 15.42 -27.31
C GLU A 137 -10.97 15.24 -25.84
N VAL A 138 -10.34 14.26 -25.19
CA VAL A 138 -10.42 14.08 -23.74
C VAL A 138 -9.03 14.33 -23.14
N HIS A 139 -8.91 15.43 -22.41
CA HIS A 139 -7.71 15.85 -21.70
C HIS A 139 -7.76 15.39 -20.24
N ARG A 140 -6.63 15.00 -19.68
CA ARG A 140 -6.44 14.70 -18.25
C ARG A 140 -5.49 15.74 -17.66
N LEU A 141 -6.06 16.70 -16.95
CA LEU A 141 -5.33 17.85 -16.41
C LEU A 141 -5.00 17.62 -14.92
N PRO A 142 -3.83 18.02 -14.42
CA PRO A 142 -3.48 17.83 -13.02
C PRO A 142 -4.49 18.51 -12.09
N ARG A 143 -4.75 17.89 -10.94
CA ARG A 143 -5.62 18.49 -9.90
C ARG A 143 -4.95 19.64 -9.16
N GLY A 144 -3.61 19.67 -9.09
CA GLY A 144 -2.82 20.59 -8.27
C GLY A 144 -2.01 19.82 -7.22
N PRO A 145 -1.58 20.46 -6.10
CA PRO A 145 -0.76 19.81 -5.09
C PRO A 145 -1.36 18.49 -4.58
N ALA A 146 -0.60 17.40 -4.73
CA ALA A 146 -0.98 16.06 -4.35
C ALA A 146 -0.32 15.67 -3.03
N LEU A 147 -1.12 15.26 -2.05
CA LEU A 147 -0.64 14.73 -0.78
C LEU A 147 -0.61 13.21 -0.85
N CYS A 148 0.58 12.63 -0.67
CA CYS A 148 0.81 11.18 -0.61
C CYS A 148 1.14 10.79 0.83
N LEU A 149 0.29 9.97 1.44
CA LEU A 149 0.45 9.47 2.81
C LEU A 149 0.68 7.96 2.74
N VAL A 150 1.81 7.46 3.26
CA VAL A 150 2.18 6.04 3.16
C VAL A 150 2.46 5.40 4.52
N PRO A 151 2.15 4.09 4.69
CA PRO A 151 2.31 3.36 5.93
C PRO A 151 3.77 2.92 6.13
N TRP A 152 4.02 2.21 7.23
CA TRP A 152 5.35 1.74 7.62
C TRP A 152 5.73 0.36 7.09
N ASN A 153 4.82 -0.45 6.54
CA ASN A 153 5.11 -1.85 6.18
C ASN A 153 5.76 -2.05 4.81
N ALA A 154 5.65 -1.08 3.89
CA ALA A 154 6.46 -0.99 2.67
C ALA A 154 6.57 0.49 2.21
N PRO A 155 7.16 1.37 3.02
CA PRO A 155 7.11 2.83 2.84
C PRO A 155 7.65 3.29 1.49
N ALA A 156 8.88 2.93 1.10
CA ALA A 156 9.47 3.42 -0.14
C ALA A 156 8.76 2.89 -1.40
N PRO A 157 8.39 1.59 -1.52
CA PRO A 157 7.59 1.11 -2.64
C PRO A 157 6.26 1.87 -2.81
N MET A 158 5.53 2.12 -1.71
CA MET A 158 4.27 2.86 -1.78
C MET A 158 4.47 4.35 -2.06
N ALA A 159 5.53 4.96 -1.51
CA ALA A 159 5.89 6.34 -1.78
C ALA A 159 6.19 6.53 -3.27
N ALA A 160 7.01 5.66 -3.85
CA ALA A 160 7.35 5.69 -5.27
C ALA A 160 6.11 5.54 -6.16
N HIS A 161 5.24 4.57 -5.87
CA HIS A 161 4.01 4.36 -6.65
C HIS A 161 3.14 5.61 -6.75
N LYS A 162 2.84 6.23 -5.59
CA LYS A 162 1.98 7.41 -5.51
C LYS A 162 2.67 8.65 -6.09
N ALA A 163 3.93 8.89 -5.72
CA ALA A 163 4.68 10.06 -6.15
C ALA A 163 4.92 10.06 -7.67
N ALA A 164 5.33 8.92 -8.25
CA ALA A 164 5.56 8.81 -9.69
C ALA A 164 4.29 9.14 -10.50
N SER A 165 3.14 8.62 -10.06
CA SER A 165 1.84 8.87 -10.71
C SER A 165 1.41 10.33 -10.60
N ALA A 166 1.56 10.95 -9.43
CA ALA A 166 1.22 12.35 -9.23
C ALA A 166 2.14 13.29 -10.03
N LEU A 167 3.44 13.03 -10.03
CA LEU A 167 4.41 13.78 -10.82
C LEU A 167 4.11 13.67 -12.32
N ALA A 168 3.80 12.47 -12.81
CA ALA A 168 3.42 12.26 -14.20
C ALA A 168 2.14 13.02 -14.59
N ALA A 169 1.13 13.01 -13.71
CA ALA A 169 -0.09 13.79 -13.89
C ALA A 169 0.15 15.30 -13.99
N GLY A 170 1.32 15.79 -13.52
CA GLY A 170 1.66 17.21 -13.47
C GLY A 170 1.33 17.86 -12.13
N CYS A 171 1.21 17.08 -11.06
CA CYS A 171 0.96 17.57 -9.70
C CYS A 171 2.28 17.71 -8.93
N PRO A 172 2.56 18.85 -8.28
CA PRO A 172 3.57 18.90 -7.22
C PRO A 172 3.18 17.96 -6.09
N VAL A 173 4.16 17.31 -5.47
CA VAL A 173 3.92 16.25 -4.48
C VAL A 173 4.39 16.67 -3.10
N ILE A 174 3.57 16.40 -2.10
CA ILE A 174 3.97 16.38 -0.69
C ILE A 174 3.87 14.94 -0.21
N LEU A 175 5.01 14.32 0.07
CA LEU A 175 5.07 12.98 0.65
C LEU A 175 5.21 13.08 2.17
N LYS A 176 4.30 12.42 2.89
CA LYS A 176 4.44 12.15 4.32
C LYS A 176 4.47 10.65 4.57
N VAL A 177 5.60 10.19 5.08
CA VAL A 177 5.84 8.78 5.42
C VAL A 177 5.50 8.50 6.87
N SER A 178 5.23 7.24 7.19
CA SER A 178 5.05 6.84 8.58
C SER A 178 6.33 7.12 9.39
N GLU A 179 6.11 7.69 10.56
CA GLU A 179 7.13 8.00 11.56
C GLU A 179 7.91 6.77 12.05
N TYR A 180 7.41 5.55 11.83
CA TYR A 180 8.05 4.32 12.28
C TYR A 180 9.10 3.76 11.31
N ALA A 181 9.06 4.12 10.03
CA ALA A 181 9.97 3.58 9.02
C ALA A 181 10.27 4.59 7.90
N PRO A 182 10.87 5.77 8.20
CA PRO A 182 11.07 6.81 7.20
C PRO A 182 12.28 6.60 6.28
N HIS A 183 13.26 5.78 6.70
CA HIS A 183 14.62 5.82 6.18
C HIS A 183 14.74 5.50 4.67
N GLY A 184 14.12 4.41 4.20
CA GLY A 184 14.16 4.05 2.78
C GLY A 184 13.51 5.10 1.87
N SER A 185 12.46 5.76 2.36
CA SER A 185 11.80 6.85 1.63
C SER A 185 12.60 8.16 1.62
N GLN A 186 13.45 8.38 2.62
CA GLN A 186 14.39 9.51 2.61
C GLN A 186 15.43 9.33 1.50
N VAL A 187 15.97 8.11 1.33
CA VAL A 187 16.89 7.78 0.22
C VAL A 187 16.21 7.95 -1.14
N LEU A 188 14.95 7.51 -1.29
CA LEU A 188 14.15 7.82 -2.49
C LEU A 188 14.05 9.34 -2.73
N THR A 189 13.87 10.12 -1.67
CA THR A 189 13.74 11.58 -1.74
C THR A 189 15.05 12.26 -2.15
N GLU A 190 16.21 11.74 -1.74
CA GLU A 190 17.52 12.24 -2.18
C GLU A 190 17.63 12.20 -3.71
N VAL A 191 17.26 11.07 -4.32
CA VAL A 191 17.27 10.92 -5.78
C VAL A 191 16.26 11.86 -6.45
N LEU A 192 15.05 11.98 -5.89
CA LEU A 192 14.06 12.91 -6.42
C LEU A 192 14.55 14.36 -6.36
N HIS A 193 15.24 14.75 -5.29
CA HIS A 193 15.80 16.07 -5.13
C HIS A 193 16.90 16.38 -6.15
N GLU A 194 17.77 15.42 -6.44
CA GLU A 194 18.86 15.57 -7.40
C GLU A 194 18.36 15.77 -8.84
N VAL A 195 17.24 15.15 -9.20
CA VAL A 195 16.73 15.12 -10.59
C VAL A 195 15.64 16.14 -10.85
N LEU A 196 14.71 16.35 -9.90
CA LEU A 196 13.54 17.19 -10.11
C LEU A 196 13.82 18.69 -9.88
N PRO A 197 13.07 19.59 -10.53
CA PRO A 197 13.15 21.01 -10.20
C PRO A 197 12.84 21.26 -8.72
N PRO A 198 13.57 22.19 -8.05
CA PRO A 198 13.34 22.52 -6.65
C PRO A 198 11.89 22.90 -6.39
N GLY A 199 11.30 22.39 -5.32
CA GLY A 199 9.93 22.71 -4.92
C GLY A 199 8.85 21.79 -5.51
N VAL A 200 9.13 21.02 -6.57
CA VAL A 200 8.13 20.13 -7.21
C VAL A 200 7.79 18.96 -6.29
N PHE A 201 8.77 18.48 -5.53
CA PHE A 201 8.63 17.43 -4.54
C PHE A 201 9.00 17.95 -3.15
N GLN A 202 8.16 17.64 -2.17
CA GLN A 202 8.36 17.93 -0.75
C GLN A 202 8.32 16.62 0.03
N PHE A 203 9.20 16.48 1.01
CA PHE A 203 9.23 15.35 1.93
C PHE A 203 9.12 15.85 3.36
N VAL A 204 8.08 15.43 4.05
CA VAL A 204 7.79 15.84 5.42
C VAL A 204 7.61 14.62 6.31
N GLN A 205 8.15 14.70 7.53
CA GLN A 205 8.09 13.62 8.51
C GLN A 205 7.22 14.02 9.70
N GLY A 206 6.69 13.03 10.41
CA GLY A 206 5.96 13.23 11.66
C GLY A 206 4.74 12.35 11.81
N GLY A 207 4.05 12.45 12.93
CA GLY A 207 2.91 11.59 13.25
C GLY A 207 1.55 12.07 12.74
N PRO A 208 0.45 11.70 13.43
CA PRO A 208 -0.91 12.11 13.09
C PRO A 208 -1.11 13.64 13.06
N ARG A 209 -0.40 14.41 13.90
CA ARG A 209 -0.51 15.88 13.92
C ARG A 209 -0.08 16.49 12.58
N THR A 210 1.08 16.10 12.07
CA THR A 210 1.59 16.52 10.75
C THR A 210 0.64 16.08 9.64
N GLY A 211 0.16 14.84 9.68
CA GLY A 211 -0.83 14.34 8.72
C GLY A 211 -2.12 15.17 8.73
N GLY A 212 -2.65 15.49 9.91
CA GLY A 212 -3.84 16.33 10.07
C GLY A 212 -3.66 17.75 9.54
N GLN A 213 -2.50 18.36 9.77
CA GLN A 213 -2.16 19.69 9.23
C GLN A 213 -2.16 19.67 7.69
N LEU A 214 -1.50 18.67 7.09
CA LEU A 214 -1.41 18.53 5.64
C LEU A 214 -2.78 18.26 5.00
N VAL A 215 -3.51 17.26 5.51
CA VAL A 215 -4.83 16.91 4.97
C VAL A 215 -5.83 18.02 5.21
N GLY A 216 -5.73 18.79 6.30
CA GLY A 216 -6.63 19.91 6.58
C GLY A 216 -6.44 21.13 5.68
N ASP A 217 -5.31 21.24 4.98
CA ASP A 217 -4.96 22.46 4.24
C ASP A 217 -5.70 22.58 2.90
N PRO A 218 -6.33 23.74 2.60
CA PRO A 218 -7.10 23.92 1.38
C PRO A 218 -6.26 24.00 0.10
N ARG A 219 -4.92 24.11 0.18
CA ARG A 219 -4.04 24.09 -1.01
C ARG A 219 -3.85 22.68 -1.57
N VAL A 220 -4.00 21.64 -0.75
CA VAL A 220 -3.98 20.25 -1.21
C VAL A 220 -5.21 19.97 -2.07
N ARG A 221 -5.02 19.39 -3.26
CA ARG A 221 -6.09 19.16 -4.26
C ARG A 221 -6.44 17.69 -4.49
N ALA A 222 -5.59 16.77 -4.04
CA ALA A 222 -5.84 15.33 -4.06
C ALA A 222 -5.08 14.66 -2.92
N VAL A 223 -5.69 13.68 -2.26
CA VAL A 223 -5.07 12.92 -1.17
C VAL A 223 -5.06 11.44 -1.51
N SER A 224 -3.88 10.86 -1.69
CA SER A 224 -3.71 9.40 -1.80
C SER A 224 -3.15 8.88 -0.49
N PHE A 225 -3.95 8.09 0.24
CA PHE A 225 -3.63 7.59 1.57
C PHE A 225 -3.62 6.07 1.58
N THR A 226 -2.59 5.50 2.21
CA THR A 226 -2.57 4.09 2.56
C THR A 226 -2.32 3.92 4.06
N GLY A 227 -3.14 3.10 4.73
CA GLY A 227 -3.02 2.86 6.18
C GLY A 227 -4.28 2.28 6.82
N GLY A 228 -4.37 2.33 8.15
CA GLY A 228 -5.48 1.69 8.88
C GLY A 228 -6.85 2.40 8.71
N PRO A 229 -7.98 1.69 8.87
CA PRO A 229 -9.32 2.26 8.69
C PRO A 229 -9.63 3.50 9.54
N ALA A 230 -9.14 3.55 10.79
CA ALA A 230 -9.35 4.71 11.68
C ALA A 230 -8.75 6.00 11.09
N ALA A 231 -7.51 5.92 10.59
CA ALA A 231 -6.84 7.04 9.93
C ALA A 231 -7.50 7.35 8.57
N GLY A 232 -7.90 6.33 7.81
CA GLY A 232 -8.65 6.51 6.55
C GLY A 232 -9.94 7.30 6.74
N ARG A 233 -10.72 7.04 7.79
CA ARG A 233 -11.93 7.82 8.12
C ARG A 233 -11.59 9.28 8.45
N ALA A 234 -10.52 9.52 9.21
CA ALA A 234 -10.08 10.87 9.53
C ALA A 234 -9.67 11.65 8.27
N VAL A 235 -8.94 11.00 7.35
CA VAL A 235 -8.58 11.59 6.06
C VAL A 235 -9.82 11.91 5.22
N ALA A 236 -10.76 10.96 5.10
CA ALA A 236 -12.01 11.17 4.35
C ALA A 236 -12.82 12.35 4.92
N ALA A 237 -12.97 12.41 6.24
CA ALA A 237 -13.69 13.48 6.93
C ALA A 237 -13.03 14.85 6.73
N ALA A 238 -11.69 14.91 6.69
CA ALA A 238 -10.98 16.14 6.40
C ALA A 238 -11.09 16.53 4.91
N CYS A 239 -11.14 15.57 3.98
CA CYS A 239 -11.25 15.83 2.55
C CYS A 239 -12.64 16.34 2.12
N VAL A 240 -13.72 15.80 2.72
CA VAL A 240 -15.09 16.10 2.30
C VAL A 240 -15.49 17.56 2.50
N THR A 241 -14.91 18.25 3.49
CA THR A 241 -15.20 19.67 3.75
C THR A 241 -14.88 20.58 2.55
N GLY A 242 -13.88 20.21 1.75
CA GLY A 242 -13.49 20.90 0.53
C GLY A 242 -13.78 20.12 -0.75
N PHE A 243 -14.58 19.04 -0.67
CA PHE A 243 -14.85 18.10 -1.77
C PHE A 243 -13.58 17.64 -2.50
N ARG A 244 -12.48 17.49 -1.77
CA ARG A 244 -11.22 17.03 -2.34
C ARG A 244 -11.30 15.51 -2.53
N PRO A 245 -10.92 14.98 -3.69
CA PRO A 245 -10.90 13.55 -3.91
C PRO A 245 -9.86 12.90 -2.98
N ALA A 246 -10.26 11.77 -2.39
CA ALA A 246 -9.39 10.90 -1.63
C ALA A 246 -9.37 9.51 -2.26
N GLN A 247 -8.17 8.97 -2.48
CA GLN A 247 -7.93 7.56 -2.82
C GLN A 247 -7.42 6.91 -1.55
N LEU A 248 -8.17 5.93 -1.04
CA LEU A 248 -7.91 5.29 0.25
C LEU A 248 -7.67 3.81 0.02
N GLU A 249 -6.45 3.35 0.29
CA GLU A 249 -6.12 1.93 0.40
C GLU A 249 -5.96 1.57 1.87
N LEU A 250 -6.87 0.76 2.40
CA LEU A 250 -6.96 0.45 3.82
C LEU A 250 -6.67 -1.03 4.10
N GLY A 251 -6.96 -1.44 5.33
CA GLY A 251 -6.77 -2.81 5.79
C GLY A 251 -7.69 -3.83 5.12
N GLY A 252 -7.40 -5.11 5.37
CA GLY A 252 -8.20 -6.23 4.91
C GLY A 252 -8.43 -7.27 6.01
N ASN A 253 -9.43 -8.11 5.82
CA ASN A 253 -9.63 -9.32 6.61
C ASN A 253 -9.86 -10.50 5.66
N ASN A 254 -8.81 -10.80 4.90
CA ASN A 254 -8.90 -11.51 3.64
C ASN A 254 -9.16 -13.01 3.88
N PRO A 255 -10.17 -13.59 3.22
CA PRO A 255 -10.47 -15.00 3.31
C PRO A 255 -9.57 -15.83 2.38
N LEU A 256 -9.11 -16.98 2.85
CA LEU A 256 -8.66 -18.09 2.01
C LEU A 256 -9.69 -19.21 2.09
N VAL A 257 -10.38 -19.47 0.98
CA VAL A 257 -11.36 -20.55 0.83
C VAL A 257 -10.67 -21.80 0.29
N VAL A 258 -10.55 -22.84 1.11
CA VAL A 258 -10.04 -24.15 0.67
C VAL A 258 -11.23 -25.00 0.25
N LEU A 259 -11.31 -25.41 -1.02
CA LEU A 259 -12.39 -26.27 -1.52
C LEU A 259 -12.21 -27.75 -1.13
N PRO A 260 -13.29 -28.56 -1.12
CA PRO A 260 -13.20 -29.96 -0.70
C PRO A 260 -12.21 -30.81 -1.49
N ASP A 261 -12.00 -30.48 -2.77
CA ASP A 261 -11.09 -31.15 -3.70
C ASP A 261 -9.65 -30.60 -3.68
N ALA A 262 -9.37 -29.56 -2.88
CA ALA A 262 -8.06 -28.97 -2.78
C ALA A 262 -6.99 -29.96 -2.28
N ALA A 263 -5.83 -30.01 -2.94
CA ALA A 263 -4.67 -30.70 -2.40
C ALA A 263 -4.22 -30.03 -1.09
N VAL A 264 -4.01 -30.84 -0.04
CA VAL A 264 -3.63 -30.37 1.31
C VAL A 264 -2.38 -29.51 1.23
N GLU A 265 -1.39 -29.96 0.47
CA GLU A 265 -0.07 -29.35 0.39
C GLU A 265 -0.13 -27.94 -0.22
N VAL A 266 -1.04 -27.74 -1.18
CA VAL A 266 -1.26 -26.44 -1.85
C VAL A 266 -2.01 -25.49 -0.91
N ALA A 267 -3.07 -25.98 -0.26
CA ALA A 267 -3.85 -25.19 0.69
C ALA A 267 -3.01 -24.77 1.91
N ALA A 268 -2.26 -25.70 2.50
CA ALA A 268 -1.36 -25.44 3.62
C ALA A 268 -0.24 -24.48 3.24
N ARG A 269 0.31 -24.59 2.02
CA ARG A 269 1.30 -23.63 1.52
C ARG A 269 0.71 -22.23 1.39
N ALA A 270 -0.43 -22.09 0.73
CA ALA A 270 -1.10 -20.80 0.57
C ALA A 270 -1.41 -20.17 1.94
N ALA A 271 -1.93 -20.95 2.88
CA ALA A 271 -2.22 -20.47 4.23
C ALA A 271 -0.96 -19.98 4.96
N ALA A 272 0.14 -20.76 4.93
CA ALA A 272 1.40 -20.38 5.58
C ALA A 272 2.03 -19.14 4.92
N ASP A 273 2.08 -19.10 3.58
CA ASP A 273 2.64 -17.97 2.82
C ASP A 273 1.86 -16.68 3.11
N LEU A 274 0.53 -16.72 3.06
CA LEU A 274 -0.32 -15.54 3.28
C LEU A 274 -0.31 -15.06 4.73
N LEU A 275 -0.06 -15.94 5.70
CA LEU A 275 0.05 -15.58 7.11
C LEU A 275 1.40 -14.91 7.44
N THR A 276 2.46 -15.22 6.69
CA THR A 276 3.84 -14.88 7.07
C THR A 276 4.57 -13.96 6.11
N THR A 277 4.01 -13.73 4.91
CA THR A 277 4.46 -12.68 4.00
C THR A 277 4.44 -11.31 4.68
N LEU A 278 5.54 -10.57 4.59
CA LEU A 278 5.81 -9.32 5.33
C LEU A 278 5.56 -9.45 6.85
N ASN A 279 5.85 -10.63 7.40
CA ASN A 279 5.62 -11.02 8.80
C ASN A 279 4.14 -10.92 9.22
N GLY A 280 3.21 -11.05 8.28
CA GLY A 280 1.77 -10.84 8.51
C GLY A 280 1.36 -9.36 8.62
N GLN A 281 2.30 -8.42 8.44
CA GLN A 281 2.06 -6.97 8.46
C GLN A 281 1.69 -6.47 7.05
N TRP A 282 0.73 -7.15 6.42
CA TRP A 282 0.36 -6.92 5.03
C TRP A 282 -1.15 -6.81 4.91
N CYS A 283 -1.65 -5.77 4.24
CA CYS A 283 -3.09 -5.54 4.09
C CYS A 283 -3.81 -6.69 3.35
N ARG A 284 -3.08 -7.48 2.56
CA ARG A 284 -3.59 -8.65 1.83
C ARG A 284 -3.27 -9.98 2.55
N ALA A 285 -2.75 -9.94 3.78
CA ALA A 285 -2.45 -11.12 4.57
C ALA A 285 -3.70 -11.94 4.88
N LEU A 286 -3.49 -13.21 5.24
CA LEU A 286 -4.54 -14.11 5.69
C LEU A 286 -5.15 -13.61 7.00
N GLY A 287 -6.44 -13.27 6.96
CA GLY A 287 -7.22 -13.02 8.18
C GLY A 287 -8.03 -14.24 8.60
N ARG A 288 -8.63 -14.94 7.61
CA ARG A 288 -9.56 -16.05 7.85
C ARG A 288 -9.28 -17.20 6.89
N LEU A 289 -8.95 -18.37 7.44
CA LEU A 289 -8.77 -19.63 6.73
C LEU A 289 -10.07 -20.43 6.80
N LEU A 290 -10.80 -20.51 5.69
CA LEU A 290 -12.07 -21.24 5.60
C LEU A 290 -11.83 -22.63 5.04
N VAL A 291 -12.16 -23.66 5.81
CA VAL A 291 -11.82 -25.06 5.49
C VAL A 291 -13.04 -25.98 5.57
N PRO A 292 -13.12 -27.06 4.77
CA PRO A 292 -14.14 -28.08 4.94
C PRO A 292 -14.06 -28.68 6.34
N ARG A 293 -15.20 -28.84 7.02
CA ARG A 293 -15.25 -29.32 8.41
C ARG A 293 -14.59 -30.69 8.59
N ASP A 294 -14.79 -31.60 7.64
CA ASP A 294 -14.23 -32.94 7.61
C ASP A 294 -12.71 -32.98 7.35
N ARG A 295 -12.12 -31.87 6.90
CA ARG A 295 -10.69 -31.70 6.63
C ARG A 295 -10.00 -30.69 7.55
N LEU A 296 -10.69 -30.22 8.58
CA LEU A 296 -10.19 -29.21 9.51
C LEU A 296 -8.86 -29.61 10.14
N ASP A 297 -8.79 -30.80 10.76
CA ASP A 297 -7.61 -31.24 11.48
C ASP A 297 -6.41 -31.47 10.54
N GLU A 298 -6.65 -32.06 9.37
CA GLU A 298 -5.66 -32.30 8.32
C GLU A 298 -5.02 -30.98 7.84
N LEU A 299 -5.84 -30.00 7.48
CA LEU A 299 -5.38 -28.71 6.94
C LEU A 299 -4.70 -27.85 8.01
N VAL A 300 -5.20 -27.85 9.25
CA VAL A 300 -4.56 -27.14 10.37
C VAL A 300 -3.21 -27.76 10.71
N ALA A 301 -3.10 -29.09 10.74
CA ALA A 301 -1.85 -29.78 10.99
C ALA A 301 -0.81 -29.46 9.90
N ALA A 302 -1.16 -29.64 8.63
CA ALA A 302 -0.25 -29.38 7.51
C ALA A 302 0.18 -27.90 7.41
N THR A 303 -0.72 -26.97 7.72
CA THR A 303 -0.37 -25.54 7.80
C THR A 303 0.60 -25.29 8.96
N GLY A 304 0.33 -25.88 10.12
CA GLY A 304 1.17 -25.78 11.32
C GLY A 304 2.58 -26.33 11.12
N GLU A 305 2.72 -27.44 10.39
CA GLU A 305 4.03 -28.02 10.04
C GLU A 305 4.86 -27.04 9.20
N ARG A 306 4.24 -26.41 8.20
CA ARG A 306 4.91 -25.40 7.36
C ARG A 306 5.33 -24.18 8.17
N LEU A 307 4.45 -23.68 9.03
CA LEU A 307 4.76 -22.54 9.91
C LEU A 307 5.89 -22.87 10.89
N THR A 308 5.90 -24.10 11.42
CA THR A 308 6.95 -24.57 12.34
C THR A 308 8.32 -24.69 11.68
N ALA A 309 8.35 -24.97 10.37
CA ALA A 309 9.58 -25.10 9.61
C ALA A 309 10.26 -23.76 9.26
N LEU A 310 9.57 -22.62 9.45
CA LEU A 310 10.12 -21.30 9.15
C LEU A 310 11.27 -20.95 10.10
N ARG A 311 12.38 -20.48 9.53
CA ARG A 311 13.52 -19.94 10.27
C ARG A 311 13.23 -18.49 10.68
N ALA A 312 12.83 -18.28 11.94
CA ALA A 312 12.71 -16.94 12.49
C ALA A 312 14.10 -16.35 12.81
N GLY A 313 14.36 -15.07 12.48
CA GLY A 313 15.66 -14.47 12.78
C GLY A 313 15.83 -13.02 12.33
N ASP A 314 17.09 -12.58 12.27
CA ASP A 314 17.49 -11.24 11.82
C ASP A 314 17.03 -11.00 10.37
N PRO A 315 16.24 -9.95 10.12
CA PRO A 315 15.66 -9.70 8.80
C PRO A 315 16.72 -9.44 7.72
N LEU A 316 17.94 -9.00 8.06
CA LEU A 316 19.00 -8.75 7.09
C LEU A 316 19.74 -10.02 6.65
N ARG A 317 19.43 -11.18 7.22
CA ARG A 317 20.02 -12.46 6.82
C ARG A 317 19.23 -13.12 5.69
N GLU A 318 19.94 -13.56 4.66
CA GLU A 318 19.36 -14.25 3.50
C GLU A 318 18.68 -15.58 3.85
N ASP A 319 19.08 -16.23 4.94
CA ASP A 319 18.52 -17.51 5.40
C ASP A 319 17.31 -17.36 6.35
N THR A 320 16.85 -16.13 6.61
CA THR A 320 15.71 -15.86 7.51
C THR A 320 14.38 -15.95 6.78
N ASP A 321 13.53 -16.88 7.21
CA ASP A 321 12.20 -17.10 6.64
C ASP A 321 11.12 -16.15 7.18
N PHE A 322 11.27 -15.71 8.42
CA PHE A 322 10.27 -14.94 9.13
C PHE A 322 10.95 -13.96 10.08
N GLY A 323 10.53 -12.70 10.05
CA GLY A 323 11.17 -11.64 10.84
C GLY A 323 10.32 -11.16 12.02
N PRO A 324 10.84 -10.22 12.79
CA PRO A 324 10.11 -9.56 13.88
C PRO A 324 9.04 -8.60 13.35
N LEU A 325 8.12 -8.18 14.23
CA LEU A 325 7.19 -7.09 13.97
C LEU A 325 7.87 -5.72 14.16
N ILE A 326 7.32 -4.70 13.51
CA ILE A 326 7.88 -3.35 13.40
C ILE A 326 8.40 -2.74 14.72
N HIS A 327 7.63 -2.86 15.81
CA HIS A 327 7.99 -2.29 17.11
C HIS A 327 7.20 -2.96 18.25
N SER A 328 7.70 -2.86 19.47
CA SER A 328 7.18 -3.49 20.69
C SER A 328 5.71 -3.15 20.97
N THR A 329 5.31 -1.91 20.69
CA THR A 329 3.91 -1.47 20.86
C THR A 329 2.96 -2.21 19.91
N HIS A 330 3.40 -2.57 18.70
CA HIS A 330 2.58 -3.34 17.75
C HIS A 330 2.50 -4.80 18.19
N VAL A 331 3.61 -5.39 18.66
CA VAL A 331 3.62 -6.74 19.25
C VAL A 331 2.60 -6.85 20.37
N ARG A 332 2.56 -5.87 21.28
CA ARG A 332 1.60 -5.84 22.40
C ARG A 332 0.16 -5.80 21.90
N ARG A 333 -0.14 -4.91 20.94
CA ARG A 333 -1.47 -4.81 20.33
C ARG A 333 -1.91 -6.12 19.68
N VAL A 334 -1.03 -6.79 18.96
CA VAL A 334 -1.34 -8.08 18.34
C VAL A 334 -1.60 -9.14 19.41
N ARG A 335 -0.79 -9.20 20.48
CA ARG A 335 -1.02 -10.14 21.61
C ARG A 335 -2.36 -9.88 22.29
N GLU A 336 -2.70 -8.63 22.56
CA GLU A 336 -3.99 -8.23 23.12
C GLU A 336 -5.15 -8.67 22.21
N ALA A 337 -5.03 -8.49 20.89
CA ALA A 337 -6.03 -8.95 19.93
C ALA A 337 -6.19 -10.48 19.91
N VAL A 338 -5.08 -11.23 19.97
CA VAL A 338 -5.11 -12.71 20.08
C VAL A 338 -5.84 -13.14 21.36
N THR A 339 -5.55 -12.51 22.50
CA THR A 339 -6.24 -12.80 23.76
C THR A 339 -7.72 -12.45 23.68
N ALA A 340 -8.09 -11.32 23.07
CA ALA A 340 -9.47 -10.87 22.92
C ALA A 340 -10.31 -11.74 21.97
N ALA A 341 -9.68 -12.47 21.04
CA ALA A 341 -10.38 -13.29 20.05
C ALA A 341 -11.20 -14.45 20.68
N GLY A 342 -10.86 -14.89 21.89
CA GLY A 342 -11.64 -15.87 22.67
C GLY A 342 -11.62 -17.32 22.16
N GLY A 343 -10.87 -17.61 21.11
CA GLY A 343 -10.68 -18.96 20.57
C GLY A 343 -9.44 -19.68 21.13
N ARG A 344 -9.21 -20.92 20.68
CA ARG A 344 -7.98 -21.65 20.97
C ARG A 344 -6.89 -21.22 19.98
N ALA A 345 -6.00 -20.35 20.46
CA ALA A 345 -4.83 -19.88 19.74
C ALA A 345 -3.67 -20.88 19.86
N VAL A 346 -3.10 -21.28 18.72
CA VAL A 346 -1.93 -22.17 18.64
C VAL A 346 -0.80 -21.43 17.92
N PRO A 347 0.28 -21.04 18.61
CA PRO A 347 1.47 -20.49 17.99
C PRO A 347 2.34 -21.61 17.38
N TYR A 348 3.01 -21.31 16.28
CA TYR A 348 3.87 -22.26 15.56
C TYR A 348 5.30 -21.72 15.39
N GLY A 349 6.27 -22.62 15.44
CA GLY A 349 7.69 -22.30 15.31
C GLY A 349 8.33 -21.72 16.57
N ALA A 350 9.66 -21.85 16.66
CA ALA A 350 10.45 -21.26 17.73
C ALA A 350 10.82 -19.83 17.37
N MET A 351 10.57 -18.88 18.28
CA MET A 351 10.95 -17.48 18.12
C MET A 351 12.23 -17.18 18.91
N PRO A 352 13.09 -16.26 18.44
CA PRO A 352 14.16 -15.70 19.24
C PRO A 352 13.65 -15.16 20.59
N GLU A 353 14.48 -15.25 21.63
CA GLU A 353 14.13 -14.79 22.99
C GLU A 353 14.04 -13.26 23.10
N THR A 354 14.82 -12.56 22.29
CA THR A 354 14.89 -11.10 22.21
C THR A 354 14.35 -10.60 20.87
N GLY A 355 14.00 -9.32 20.79
CA GLY A 355 13.38 -8.74 19.61
C GLY A 355 11.86 -8.76 19.62
N ASN A 356 11.29 -8.09 18.64
CA ASN A 356 9.85 -7.90 18.48
C ASN A 356 9.19 -9.10 17.77
N PHE A 357 9.60 -10.32 18.11
CA PHE A 357 9.08 -11.52 17.47
C PHE A 357 7.73 -11.95 18.04
N LEU A 358 6.86 -12.41 17.14
CA LEU A 358 5.59 -13.02 17.46
C LEU A 358 5.38 -14.26 16.58
N ALA A 359 5.21 -15.41 17.20
CA ALA A 359 4.99 -16.66 16.48
C ALA A 359 3.73 -16.61 15.61
N PRO A 360 3.78 -17.10 14.36
CA PRO A 360 2.59 -17.30 13.54
C PRO A 360 1.54 -18.11 14.30
N THR A 361 0.31 -17.62 14.35
CA THR A 361 -0.73 -18.16 15.23
C THR A 361 -2.01 -18.44 14.45
N LEU A 362 -2.51 -19.67 14.56
CA LEU A 362 -3.85 -20.03 14.09
C LEU A 362 -4.81 -20.07 15.27
N ILE A 363 -5.99 -19.46 15.12
CA ILE A 363 -7.02 -19.44 16.16
C ILE A 363 -8.23 -20.26 15.70
N THR A 364 -8.54 -21.32 16.44
CA THR A 364 -9.72 -22.16 16.20
C THR A 364 -10.86 -21.80 17.15
N GLY A 365 -12.11 -22.02 16.74
CA GLY A 365 -13.29 -21.83 17.60
C GLY A 365 -13.77 -20.38 17.73
N THR A 366 -13.26 -19.47 16.89
CA THR A 366 -13.73 -18.08 16.77
C THR A 366 -13.51 -17.59 15.33
N ASP A 367 -14.21 -16.53 14.96
CA ASP A 367 -13.93 -15.77 13.73
C ASP A 367 -13.38 -14.39 14.12
N LEU A 368 -12.45 -13.87 13.33
CA LEU A 368 -11.91 -12.53 13.54
C LEU A 368 -12.75 -11.53 12.77
N ALA A 369 -13.39 -10.59 13.49
CA ALA A 369 -14.18 -9.55 12.85
C ALA A 369 -13.32 -8.45 12.20
N GLU A 370 -12.14 -8.18 12.77
CA GLU A 370 -11.25 -7.08 12.38
C GLU A 370 -9.86 -7.57 11.98
N GLU A 371 -9.14 -6.72 11.23
CA GLU A 371 -7.74 -6.93 10.88
C GLU A 371 -6.84 -6.85 12.12
N ILE A 372 -5.98 -7.87 12.30
CA ILE A 372 -4.96 -7.88 13.36
C ILE A 372 -3.66 -7.19 12.91
N PHE A 373 -3.35 -7.27 11.60
CA PHE A 373 -2.11 -6.75 11.00
C PHE A 373 -0.84 -7.37 11.60
N GLY A 374 -0.89 -8.67 11.83
CA GLY A 374 0.21 -9.50 12.30
C GLY A 374 -0.01 -10.95 11.84
N PRO A 375 0.88 -11.87 12.21
CA PRO A 375 0.91 -13.24 11.71
C PRO A 375 -0.15 -14.10 12.42
N VAL A 376 -1.41 -13.68 12.37
CA VAL A 376 -2.53 -14.30 13.09
C VAL A 376 -3.74 -14.45 12.16
N ALA A 377 -4.30 -15.66 12.11
CA ALA A 377 -5.53 -15.93 11.36
C ALA A 377 -6.52 -16.80 12.15
N ALA A 378 -7.82 -16.56 11.96
CA ALA A 378 -8.85 -17.49 12.38
C ALA A 378 -8.94 -18.67 11.41
N VAL A 379 -9.27 -19.85 11.94
CA VAL A 379 -9.62 -21.03 11.16
C VAL A 379 -11.10 -21.33 11.38
N VAL A 380 -11.87 -21.23 10.30
CA VAL A 380 -13.33 -21.29 10.33
C VAL A 380 -13.79 -22.49 9.48
N PRO A 381 -14.31 -23.56 10.10
CA PRO A 381 -14.83 -24.70 9.35
C PRO A 381 -16.18 -24.37 8.70
N TYR A 382 -16.44 -24.97 7.54
CA TYR A 382 -17.72 -24.90 6.83
C TYR A 382 -18.19 -26.28 6.37
N ASP A 383 -19.49 -26.45 6.14
CA ASP A 383 -20.12 -27.71 5.71
C ASP A 383 -20.42 -27.74 4.19
N THR A 384 -20.67 -26.58 3.58
CA THR A 384 -20.93 -26.46 2.12
C THR A 384 -20.14 -25.34 1.47
N VAL A 385 -19.88 -25.43 0.16
CA VAL A 385 -19.19 -24.36 -0.59
C VAL A 385 -20.01 -23.06 -0.58
N GLU A 386 -21.34 -23.16 -0.56
CA GLU A 386 -22.26 -22.03 -0.42
C GLU A 386 -22.07 -21.31 0.92
N GLU A 387 -21.92 -22.07 2.01
CA GLU A 387 -21.59 -21.54 3.33
C GLU A 387 -20.20 -20.90 3.33
N ALA A 388 -19.20 -21.53 2.71
CA ALA A 388 -17.85 -20.98 2.59
C ALA A 388 -17.84 -19.60 1.92
N VAL A 389 -18.61 -19.42 0.84
CA VAL A 389 -18.79 -18.13 0.17
C VAL A 389 -19.50 -17.13 1.08
N THR A 390 -20.51 -17.57 1.83
CA THR A 390 -21.23 -16.72 2.78
C THR A 390 -20.29 -16.22 3.88
N LEU A 391 -19.48 -17.10 4.47
CA LEU A 391 -18.49 -16.78 5.48
C LEU A 391 -17.37 -15.87 4.92
N ALA A 392 -16.85 -16.17 3.72
CA ALA A 392 -15.85 -15.33 3.06
C ALA A 392 -16.32 -13.87 2.94
N ASN A 393 -17.60 -13.69 2.63
CA ASN A 393 -18.24 -12.39 2.46
C ASN A 393 -18.80 -11.78 3.76
N ALA A 394 -18.77 -12.50 4.89
CA ALA A 394 -19.24 -12.04 6.19
C ALA A 394 -18.23 -11.09 6.87
N THR A 395 -17.82 -10.05 6.14
CA THR A 395 -16.85 -9.06 6.60
C THR A 395 -17.18 -7.69 5.99
N PRO A 396 -16.94 -6.57 6.68
CA PRO A 396 -17.10 -5.25 6.08
C PRO A 396 -15.95 -4.89 5.12
N TYR A 397 -14.86 -5.65 5.14
CA TYR A 397 -13.69 -5.47 4.28
C TYR A 397 -13.92 -6.04 2.88
N GLY A 398 -13.04 -5.70 1.93
CA GLY A 398 -13.14 -6.17 0.55
C GLY A 398 -11.89 -5.80 -0.26
N LEU A 399 -10.71 -6.15 0.25
CA LEU A 399 -9.43 -5.90 -0.42
C LEU A 399 -9.03 -7.10 -1.29
N GLU A 400 -8.62 -8.20 -0.67
CA GLU A 400 -8.16 -9.41 -1.36
C GLU A 400 -8.97 -10.65 -0.91
N GLY A 401 -9.04 -11.65 -1.77
CA GLY A 401 -9.55 -12.98 -1.45
C GLY A 401 -8.71 -14.07 -2.11
N TYR A 402 -8.78 -15.28 -1.57
CA TYR A 402 -8.03 -16.42 -2.08
C TYR A 402 -8.92 -17.65 -2.13
N VAL A 403 -8.74 -18.48 -3.16
CA VAL A 403 -9.43 -19.77 -3.30
C VAL A 403 -8.41 -20.83 -3.71
N VAL A 404 -8.48 -22.00 -3.10
CA VAL A 404 -7.67 -23.16 -3.49
C VAL A 404 -8.59 -24.34 -3.80
N GLY A 405 -8.37 -25.00 -4.94
CA GLY A 405 -9.14 -26.16 -5.42
C GLY A 405 -8.41 -26.87 -6.56
N ALA A 406 -8.62 -28.17 -6.72
CA ALA A 406 -7.96 -28.94 -7.77
C ALA A 406 -8.63 -28.73 -9.14
N ASP A 407 -9.96 -28.62 -9.17
CA ASP A 407 -10.73 -28.15 -10.31
C ASP A 407 -10.65 -26.62 -10.37
N GLU A 408 -9.82 -26.11 -11.29
CA GLU A 408 -9.60 -24.67 -11.47
C GLU A 408 -10.87 -23.93 -11.92
N GLU A 409 -11.71 -24.54 -12.76
CA GLU A 409 -12.96 -23.89 -13.20
C GLU A 409 -13.94 -23.73 -12.04
N ARG A 410 -14.04 -24.76 -11.19
CA ARG A 410 -14.83 -24.70 -9.96
C ARG A 410 -14.26 -23.67 -8.98
N ALA A 411 -12.94 -23.64 -8.80
CA ALA A 411 -12.28 -22.66 -7.96
C ALA A 411 -12.52 -21.23 -8.45
N LEU A 412 -12.42 -20.98 -9.76
CA LEU A 412 -12.74 -19.71 -10.39
C LEU A 412 -14.24 -19.35 -10.24
N ALA A 413 -15.14 -20.32 -10.31
CA ALA A 413 -16.57 -20.09 -10.08
C ALA A 413 -16.85 -19.62 -8.65
N VAL A 414 -16.15 -20.17 -7.66
CA VAL A 414 -16.20 -19.71 -6.26
C VAL A 414 -15.54 -18.35 -6.11
N ALA A 415 -14.35 -18.14 -6.70
CA ALA A 415 -13.60 -16.88 -6.63
C ALA A 415 -14.42 -15.68 -7.11
N ARG A 416 -15.18 -15.82 -8.21
CA ARG A 416 -16.08 -14.79 -8.75
C ARG A 416 -17.21 -14.39 -7.80
N ARG A 417 -17.49 -15.18 -6.75
CA ARG A 417 -18.52 -14.93 -5.75
C ARG A 417 -17.95 -14.34 -4.44
N VAL A 418 -16.63 -14.32 -4.28
CA VAL A 418 -15.96 -13.66 -3.15
C VAL A 418 -15.95 -12.15 -3.38
N ARG A 419 -16.41 -11.38 -2.39
CA ARG A 419 -16.54 -9.91 -2.45
C ARG A 419 -15.23 -9.25 -2.03
N ALA A 420 -14.25 -9.29 -2.92
CA ALA A 420 -12.99 -8.59 -2.76
C ALA A 420 -12.56 -7.97 -4.09
N GLY A 421 -11.69 -6.97 -4.01
CA GLY A 421 -11.17 -6.27 -5.18
C GLY A 421 -10.31 -7.13 -6.10
N GLU A 422 -9.48 -7.99 -5.52
CA GLU A 422 -8.69 -9.00 -6.23
C GLU A 422 -8.89 -10.37 -5.58
N VAL A 423 -9.14 -11.42 -6.37
CA VAL A 423 -9.28 -12.80 -5.88
C VAL A 423 -8.33 -13.72 -6.64
N LYS A 424 -7.43 -14.38 -5.91
CA LYS A 424 -6.42 -15.27 -6.51
C LYS A 424 -6.79 -16.74 -6.30
N VAL A 425 -6.67 -17.53 -7.37
CA VAL A 425 -6.89 -18.98 -7.34
C VAL A 425 -5.55 -19.70 -7.31
N ASN A 426 -5.41 -20.67 -6.41
CA ASN A 426 -4.24 -21.56 -6.32
C ASN A 426 -2.88 -20.84 -6.18
N GLY A 427 -2.85 -19.67 -5.52
CA GLY A 427 -1.63 -18.89 -5.34
C GLY A 427 -1.71 -17.84 -4.23
N SER A 428 -0.54 -17.33 -3.83
CA SER A 428 -0.31 -16.43 -2.69
C SER A 428 0.66 -15.29 -3.00
N SER A 429 0.88 -14.97 -4.29
CA SER A 429 1.87 -13.97 -4.72
C SER A 429 1.57 -12.57 -4.17
N VAL A 430 2.62 -11.84 -3.80
CA VAL A 430 2.54 -10.43 -3.39
C VAL A 430 2.11 -9.52 -4.53
N MET A 431 2.48 -9.88 -5.76
CA MET A 431 2.13 -9.13 -6.96
C MET A 431 0.67 -9.38 -7.34
N SER A 432 0.06 -8.40 -7.99
CA SER A 432 -1.25 -8.57 -8.61
C SER A 432 -1.15 -9.52 -9.81
N LEU A 433 -2.27 -10.16 -10.17
CA LEU A 433 -2.38 -11.12 -11.28
C LEU A 433 -1.90 -10.54 -12.61
N HIS A 434 -2.04 -9.22 -12.77
CA HIS A 434 -1.50 -8.50 -13.92
C HIS A 434 -1.13 -7.06 -13.51
N LEU A 435 -0.12 -6.49 -14.17
CA LEU A 435 0.39 -5.15 -13.85
C LEU A 435 -0.60 -4.03 -14.22
N PHE A 436 -1.39 -4.24 -15.27
CA PHE A 436 -2.32 -3.24 -15.81
C PHE A 436 -3.77 -3.45 -15.37
N THR A 437 -4.05 -4.39 -14.45
CA THR A 437 -5.35 -4.45 -13.80
C THR A 437 -5.45 -3.42 -12.68
N PRO A 438 -6.64 -2.88 -12.40
CA PRO A 438 -6.83 -2.04 -11.23
C PRO A 438 -6.51 -2.83 -9.96
N ARG A 439 -6.17 -2.10 -8.90
CA ARG A 439 -6.10 -2.57 -7.51
C ARG A 439 -7.25 -1.91 -6.74
N PRO A 440 -8.46 -2.47 -6.82
CA PRO A 440 -9.63 -1.88 -6.21
C PRO A 440 -9.71 -2.24 -4.72
N ALA A 441 -10.25 -1.32 -3.92
CA ALA A 441 -10.51 -1.55 -2.52
C ALA A 441 -11.99 -1.29 -2.21
N TRP A 442 -12.70 -2.29 -1.66
CA TRP A 442 -14.14 -2.23 -1.44
C TRP A 442 -14.51 -2.12 0.05
N GLY A 443 -15.68 -1.52 0.32
CA GLY A 443 -16.23 -1.46 1.66
C GLY A 443 -15.31 -0.73 2.65
N LEU A 444 -14.98 -1.38 3.75
CA LEU A 444 -14.06 -0.85 4.76
C LEU A 444 -12.59 -0.85 4.30
N SER A 445 -12.27 -1.59 3.24
CA SER A 445 -10.91 -1.66 2.70
C SER A 445 -10.51 -0.43 1.90
N GLY A 446 -11.42 0.46 1.53
CA GLY A 446 -11.01 1.70 0.89
C GLY A 446 -12.04 2.41 0.04
N LEU A 447 -11.54 3.38 -0.71
CA LEU A 447 -12.30 4.22 -1.63
C LEU A 447 -11.43 4.53 -2.86
N GLY A 448 -11.98 4.22 -4.03
CA GLY A 448 -11.27 4.34 -5.30
C GLY A 448 -10.46 3.10 -5.63
N GLU A 449 -9.65 3.23 -6.67
CA GLU A 449 -8.79 2.15 -7.16
C GLU A 449 -7.39 2.72 -7.29
N GLU A 450 -6.39 2.04 -6.74
CA GLU A 450 -5.02 2.20 -7.18
C GLU A 450 -4.73 1.33 -8.40
N GLY A 451 -3.54 1.48 -8.98
CA GLY A 451 -3.13 0.69 -10.14
C GLY A 451 -2.23 1.50 -11.05
N THR A 452 -1.92 0.93 -12.21
CA THR A 452 -1.03 1.60 -13.18
C THR A 452 -1.72 2.82 -13.77
N HIS A 453 -2.95 2.66 -14.28
CA HIS A 453 -3.69 3.75 -14.92
C HIS A 453 -4.57 4.52 -13.93
N GLU A 454 -5.08 3.82 -12.93
CA GLU A 454 -6.05 4.29 -11.96
C GLU A 454 -5.44 5.37 -11.08
N THR A 455 -4.22 5.14 -10.56
CA THR A 455 -3.51 6.12 -9.74
C THR A 455 -3.11 7.36 -10.54
N LEU A 456 -2.66 7.22 -11.79
CA LEU A 456 -2.41 8.38 -12.67
C LEU A 456 -3.68 9.20 -12.88
N ARG A 457 -4.79 8.53 -13.22
CA ARG A 457 -6.10 9.18 -13.45
C ARG A 457 -6.63 9.86 -12.20
N PHE A 458 -6.44 9.27 -11.02
CA PHE A 458 -6.85 9.85 -9.74
C PHE A 458 -6.29 11.26 -9.54
N PHE A 459 -5.03 11.51 -9.92
CA PHE A 459 -4.41 12.83 -9.81
C PHE A 459 -4.83 13.83 -10.90
N THR A 460 -5.77 13.47 -11.78
CA THR A 460 -6.23 14.32 -12.90
C THR A 460 -7.73 14.61 -12.86
N ASN A 461 -8.13 15.71 -13.49
CA ASN A 461 -9.50 15.99 -13.91
C ASN A 461 -9.65 15.76 -15.42
N ALA A 462 -10.74 15.13 -15.83
CA ALA A 462 -11.08 15.04 -17.24
C ALA A 462 -11.62 16.38 -17.76
N ARG A 463 -11.22 16.77 -18.96
CA ARG A 463 -11.81 17.87 -19.74
C ARG A 463 -12.11 17.38 -21.14
N VAL A 464 -13.34 17.51 -21.58
CA VAL A 464 -13.78 17.13 -22.93
C VAL A 464 -13.91 18.39 -23.79
N VAL A 465 -13.30 18.38 -24.97
CA VAL A 465 -13.30 19.52 -25.90
C VAL A 465 -13.65 19.02 -27.30
N GLY A 466 -14.65 19.63 -27.93
CA GLY A 466 -15.07 19.31 -29.29
C GLY A 466 -15.94 20.41 -29.88
N VAL A 467 -16.20 20.34 -31.19
CA VAL A 467 -17.10 21.26 -31.88
C VAL A 467 -18.52 20.70 -31.82
N GLU A 468 -19.46 21.43 -31.18
CA GLU A 468 -20.86 21.01 -30.97
C GLU A 468 -21.58 20.70 -32.29
N GLY A 469 -21.48 21.62 -33.26
CA GLY A 469 -22.09 21.46 -34.59
C GLY A 469 -23.58 21.79 -34.67
N GLY A 470 -24.19 22.32 -33.59
CA GLY A 470 -25.59 22.75 -33.55
C GLY A 470 -25.88 23.71 -32.39
N PHE A 471 -27.11 24.25 -32.34
CA PHE A 471 -27.60 25.11 -31.26
C PHE A 471 -28.81 24.45 -30.56
N SER A 472 -29.04 24.77 -29.29
CA SER A 472 -30.15 24.21 -28.51
C SER A 472 -31.53 24.71 -28.96
N LEU A 473 -32.59 24.01 -28.50
CA LEU A 473 -34.01 24.07 -28.91
C LEU A 473 -34.73 25.43 -28.90
N HIS A 474 -34.07 26.54 -28.58
CA HIS A 474 -34.62 27.89 -28.72
C HIS A 474 -34.15 28.64 -29.98
N GLY A 475 -33.30 28.01 -30.80
CA GLY A 475 -32.94 28.50 -32.12
C GLY A 475 -34.04 28.22 -33.14
N ARG A 476 -35.01 29.14 -33.31
CA ARG A 476 -35.66 29.28 -34.61
C ARG A 476 -34.56 29.59 -35.62
N GLN A 477 -34.34 28.70 -36.58
CA GLN A 477 -33.51 29.00 -37.75
C GLN A 477 -34.06 30.28 -38.40
N ARG A 478 -33.21 31.30 -38.55
CA ARG A 478 -33.39 32.36 -39.55
C ARG A 478 -32.33 32.18 -40.61
#